data_AF-A0A0A6UEQ4-F1
#
_entry.id   AF-A0A0A6UEQ4-F1
#
_cell.length_a   1.000
_cell.length_b   1.000
_cell.length_c   1.000
_cell.angle_alpha   90.00
_cell.angle_beta   90.00
_cell.angle_gamma   90.00
#
_symmetry.space_group_name_H-M   'P 1'
#
loop_
_entity.id
_entity.type
_entity.pdbx_description
1 polymer ?
#
loop_
_entity_poly.entity_id
_entity_poly.type
_entity_poly.pdbx_seq_one_letter_code
_entity_poly.pdbx_strand_id
1 'polypeptide(L)'
;LVLPAALAASVWVVEDGGRRLLLSDDELQWDASGRITVKAVRPASVRVYDPATRAFTDLTVPHPVPPVTEPVIVEQLRPAAPTVPVAYGKHEGRPSAPAADVFDELAAVYRLRLPGIAADPSRDPLLRITWAGDIGELRVDGRAVTDRYWDGSAWLVNLTDAGYRPGAQVTLHLLPLAAGSPVSVPDEARTRLRSTDTQLLALDTVEVIARSVATIP
;
A
#
# COMPACT_ATOMS: atom_id res chain seq x y z
N LEU A 1 -10.97 -28.59 -10.44
CA LEU A 1 -9.55 -28.36 -10.08
C LEU A 1 -9.51 -27.94 -8.62
N VAL A 2 -8.58 -28.47 -7.83
CA VAL A 2 -8.33 -28.01 -6.45
C VAL A 2 -6.89 -27.52 -6.41
N LEU A 3 -6.68 -26.30 -5.90
CA LEU A 3 -5.35 -25.69 -5.79
C LEU A 3 -4.81 -25.82 -4.36
N PRO A 4 -3.50 -26.02 -4.17
CA PRO A 4 -2.87 -25.93 -2.86
C PRO A 4 -3.07 -24.55 -2.24
N ALA A 5 -3.25 -24.49 -0.92
CA ALA A 5 -3.38 -23.22 -0.18
C ALA A 5 -2.20 -22.26 -0.40
N ALA A 6 -1.00 -22.80 -0.67
CA ALA A 6 0.19 -22.01 -0.97
C ALA A 6 0.05 -21.12 -2.22
N LEU A 7 -0.89 -21.42 -3.12
CA LEU A 7 -1.15 -20.60 -4.31
C LEU A 7 -2.19 -19.51 -4.06
N ALA A 8 -2.87 -19.49 -2.90
CA ALA A 8 -4.04 -18.64 -2.67
C ALA A 8 -3.78 -17.15 -2.94
N ALA A 9 -2.58 -16.64 -2.62
CA ALA A 9 -2.19 -15.25 -2.86
C ALA A 9 -1.96 -14.94 -4.35
N SER A 10 -1.82 -15.96 -5.20
CA SER A 10 -1.49 -15.81 -6.61
C SER A 10 -2.66 -16.20 -7.53
N VAL A 11 -3.81 -16.65 -6.99
CA VAL A 11 -4.96 -17.09 -7.80
C VAL A 11 -5.81 -15.90 -8.22
N TRP A 12 -6.12 -15.83 -9.51
CA TRP A 12 -7.06 -14.86 -10.07
C TRP A 12 -8.13 -15.57 -10.90
N VAL A 13 -9.38 -15.10 -10.81
CA VAL A 13 -10.50 -15.60 -11.61
C VAL A 13 -11.07 -14.44 -12.41
N VAL A 14 -10.98 -14.54 -13.72
CA VAL A 14 -11.56 -13.58 -14.66
C VAL A 14 -12.86 -14.16 -15.19
N GLU A 15 -13.99 -13.49 -15.02
CA GLU A 15 -15.29 -13.95 -15.52
C GLU A 15 -15.67 -13.28 -16.86
N ASP A 16 -15.21 -12.05 -17.10
CA ASP A 16 -15.48 -11.28 -18.32
C ASP A 16 -14.70 -11.80 -19.53
N GLY A 17 -15.37 -11.92 -20.69
CA GLY A 17 -14.80 -12.53 -21.89
C GLY A 17 -14.67 -14.06 -21.81
N GLY A 18 -15.21 -14.68 -20.76
CA GLY A 18 -15.17 -16.12 -20.50
C GLY A 18 -14.30 -16.47 -19.29
N ARG A 19 -14.78 -17.42 -18.49
CA ARG A 19 -14.15 -17.77 -17.22
C ARG A 19 -12.73 -18.32 -17.41
N ARG A 20 -11.72 -17.58 -16.93
CA ARG A 20 -10.31 -17.99 -16.91
C ARG A 20 -9.77 -18.02 -15.48
N LEU A 21 -8.94 -19.01 -15.20
CA LEU A 21 -8.21 -19.15 -13.95
C LEU A 21 -6.74 -18.87 -14.22
N LEU A 22 -6.17 -17.90 -13.50
CA LEU A 22 -4.79 -17.44 -13.69
C LEU A 22 -3.98 -17.60 -12.41
N LEU A 23 -2.67 -17.75 -12.56
CA LEU A 23 -1.69 -17.63 -11.47
C LEU A 23 -0.75 -16.47 -11.76
N SER A 24 -0.65 -15.53 -10.83
CA SER A 24 0.27 -14.38 -10.87
C SER A 24 0.49 -13.85 -9.45
N ASP A 25 1.73 -13.58 -9.08
CA ASP A 25 2.05 -12.85 -7.84
C ASP A 25 1.90 -11.32 -8.02
N ASP A 26 1.80 -10.86 -9.26
CA ASP A 26 1.57 -9.46 -9.62
C ASP A 26 0.07 -9.19 -9.77
N GLU A 27 -0.32 -7.91 -9.60
CA GLU A 27 -1.70 -7.48 -9.76
C GLU A 27 -2.18 -7.68 -11.20
N LEU A 28 -3.33 -8.33 -11.35
CA LEU A 28 -4.03 -8.49 -12.62
C LEU A 28 -5.31 -7.65 -12.62
N GLN A 29 -5.53 -6.93 -13.71
CA GLN A 29 -6.77 -6.25 -14.04
C GLN A 29 -7.29 -6.76 -15.38
N TRP A 30 -8.59 -6.66 -15.65
CA TRP A 30 -9.15 -7.05 -16.94
C TRP A 30 -10.27 -6.12 -17.37
N ASP A 31 -10.47 -6.04 -18.68
CA ASP A 31 -11.58 -5.30 -19.29
C ASP A 31 -12.69 -6.24 -19.79
N ALA A 32 -13.78 -5.65 -20.28
CA ALA A 32 -14.93 -6.40 -20.81
C ALA A 32 -14.60 -7.25 -22.06
N SER A 33 -13.47 -6.99 -22.73
CA SER A 33 -13.00 -7.82 -23.84
C SER A 33 -12.23 -9.06 -23.38
N GLY A 34 -11.97 -9.17 -22.07
CA GLY A 34 -11.15 -10.22 -21.49
C GLY A 34 -9.66 -9.96 -21.66
N ARG A 35 -9.19 -8.77 -22.02
CA ARG A 35 -7.75 -8.51 -22.03
C ARG A 35 -7.25 -8.34 -20.60
N ILE A 36 -6.09 -8.90 -20.29
CA ILE A 36 -5.49 -8.86 -18.96
C ILE A 36 -4.40 -7.78 -18.95
N THR A 37 -4.49 -6.84 -18.04
CA THR A 37 -3.42 -5.89 -17.72
C THR A 37 -2.65 -6.39 -16.49
N VAL A 38 -1.36 -6.61 -16.67
CA VAL A 38 -0.42 -7.08 -15.65
C VAL A 38 0.37 -5.87 -15.15
N LYS A 39 0.39 -5.67 -13.83
CA LYS A 39 1.09 -4.55 -13.18
C LYS A 39 2.14 -5.08 -12.22
N ALA A 40 3.38 -5.13 -12.70
CA ALA A 40 4.44 -5.90 -12.05
C ALA A 40 5.55 -5.02 -11.46
N VAL A 41 6.04 -5.41 -10.29
CA VAL A 41 7.21 -4.79 -9.60
C VAL A 41 8.52 -5.52 -9.89
N ARG A 42 8.44 -6.60 -10.68
CA ARG A 42 9.52 -7.44 -11.20
C ARG A 42 9.12 -7.96 -12.59
N PRO A 43 9.98 -8.69 -13.33
CA PRO A 43 9.51 -9.40 -14.53
C PRO A 43 8.32 -10.29 -14.18
N ALA A 44 7.21 -10.14 -14.89
CA ALA A 44 5.96 -10.78 -14.52
C ALA A 44 5.96 -12.26 -14.90
N SER A 45 5.28 -13.07 -14.08
CA SER A 45 4.95 -14.46 -14.43
C SER A 45 3.44 -14.62 -14.33
N VAL A 46 2.81 -14.84 -15.47
CA VAL A 46 1.37 -15.10 -15.55
C VAL A 46 1.18 -16.47 -16.19
N ARG A 47 0.43 -17.33 -15.52
CA ARG A 47 0.03 -18.64 -16.05
C ARG A 47 -1.48 -18.72 -16.18
N VAL A 48 -1.98 -19.34 -17.24
CA VAL A 48 -3.41 -19.60 -17.44
C VAL A 48 -3.70 -21.08 -17.35
N TYR A 49 -4.81 -21.44 -16.71
CA TYR A 49 -5.27 -22.82 -16.70
C TYR A 49 -5.93 -23.18 -18.03
N ASP A 50 -5.45 -24.23 -18.67
CA ASP A 50 -6.05 -24.84 -19.84
C ASP A 50 -6.89 -26.07 -19.41
N PRO A 51 -8.24 -26.03 -19.54
CA PRO A 51 -9.10 -27.14 -19.21
C PRO A 51 -8.89 -28.39 -20.07
N ALA A 52 -8.42 -28.25 -21.31
CA ALA A 52 -8.23 -29.36 -22.25
C ALA A 52 -7.02 -30.22 -21.84
N THR A 53 -5.91 -29.57 -21.50
CA THR A 53 -4.68 -30.24 -21.01
C THR A 53 -4.67 -30.44 -19.49
N ARG A 54 -5.61 -29.80 -18.77
CA ARG A 54 -5.71 -29.79 -17.31
C ARG A 54 -4.44 -29.28 -16.61
N ALA A 55 -3.72 -28.37 -17.26
CA ALA A 55 -2.45 -27.83 -16.79
C ALA A 55 -2.45 -26.30 -16.84
N PHE A 56 -1.48 -25.69 -16.15
CA PHE A 56 -1.17 -24.28 -16.31
C PHE A 56 -0.12 -24.08 -17.40
N THR A 57 -0.31 -23.10 -18.26
CA THR A 57 0.64 -22.70 -19.30
C THR A 57 1.07 -21.25 -19.10
N ASP A 58 2.33 -20.95 -19.36
CA ASP A 58 2.87 -19.59 -19.25
C ASP A 58 2.31 -18.69 -20.35
N LEU A 59 1.87 -17.50 -19.97
CA LEU A 59 1.54 -16.42 -20.90
C LEU A 59 2.78 -15.55 -21.11
N THR A 60 3.05 -15.21 -22.37
CA THR A 60 4.11 -14.26 -22.69
C THR A 60 3.66 -12.85 -22.35
N VAL A 61 4.28 -12.25 -21.34
CA VAL A 61 4.03 -10.85 -20.94
C VAL A 61 5.09 -9.95 -21.56
N PRO A 62 4.71 -8.99 -22.44
CA PRO A 62 5.68 -8.05 -22.99
C PRO A 62 6.14 -7.06 -21.91
N HIS A 63 7.45 -6.83 -21.78
CA HIS A 63 8.03 -5.91 -20.80
C HIS A 63 8.86 -4.83 -21.48
N PRO A 64 8.25 -3.74 -21.97
CA PRO A 64 8.99 -2.69 -22.66
C PRO A 64 9.84 -1.83 -21.71
N VAL A 65 9.44 -1.71 -20.43
CA VAL A 65 10.14 -0.91 -19.42
C VAL A 65 10.22 -1.67 -18.09
N PRO A 66 11.43 -2.00 -17.60
CA PRO A 66 11.60 -2.66 -16.31
C PRO A 66 11.07 -1.81 -15.15
N PRO A 67 10.46 -2.43 -14.11
CA PRO A 67 10.06 -1.70 -12.91
C PRO A 67 11.26 -1.06 -12.22
N VAL A 68 11.05 0.09 -11.60
CA VAL A 68 12.09 0.87 -10.90
C VAL A 68 11.58 1.30 -9.54
N THR A 69 12.45 1.26 -8.54
CA THR A 69 12.20 1.82 -7.21
C THR A 69 13.15 2.97 -6.95
N GLU A 70 12.62 4.11 -6.54
CA GLU A 70 13.40 5.29 -6.18
C GLU A 70 13.05 5.78 -4.77
N PRO A 71 14.05 6.17 -3.96
CA PRO A 71 13.80 6.71 -2.63
C PRO A 71 13.11 8.08 -2.72
N VAL A 72 12.22 8.35 -1.77
CA VAL A 72 11.58 9.65 -1.60
C VAL A 72 12.39 10.48 -0.62
N ILE A 73 12.60 11.76 -0.93
CA ILE A 73 13.22 12.66 0.03
C ILE A 73 12.17 13.11 1.04
N VAL A 74 12.41 12.82 2.31
CA VAL A 74 11.50 13.11 3.43
C VAL A 74 12.04 14.30 4.23
N GLU A 75 11.19 15.30 4.47
CA GLU A 75 11.47 16.44 5.34
C GLU A 75 10.46 16.45 6.48
N GLN A 76 10.90 16.34 7.73
CA GLN A 76 10.01 16.49 8.88
C GLN A 76 9.69 17.97 9.08
N LEU A 77 8.42 18.34 8.91
CA LEU A 77 7.93 19.70 9.12
C LEU A 77 7.58 19.95 10.59
N ARG A 78 7.06 18.92 11.26
CA ARG A 78 6.65 18.99 12.67
C ARG A 78 6.81 17.62 13.34
N PRO A 79 7.43 17.53 14.53
CA PRO A 79 7.44 16.30 15.31
C PRO A 79 6.04 15.98 15.84
N ALA A 80 5.78 14.71 16.16
CA ALA A 80 4.56 14.33 16.87
C ALA A 80 4.56 14.92 18.29
N ALA A 81 3.37 14.93 18.91
CA ALA A 81 3.26 15.23 20.33
C ALA A 81 4.12 14.26 21.17
N PRO A 82 4.73 14.72 22.27
CA PRO A 82 5.61 13.89 23.10
C PRO A 82 4.88 12.72 23.78
N THR A 83 3.55 12.83 23.92
CA THR A 83 2.68 11.80 24.46
C THR A 83 1.35 11.81 23.71
N VAL A 84 0.82 10.64 23.39
CA VAL A 84 -0.54 10.45 22.88
C VAL A 84 -1.41 9.68 23.88
N PRO A 85 -2.75 9.88 23.87
CA PRO A 85 -3.67 9.07 24.66
C PRO A 85 -3.56 7.57 24.36
N VAL A 86 -3.74 6.74 25.38
CA VAL A 86 -3.82 5.27 25.23
C VAL A 86 -5.06 4.83 24.46
N ALA A 87 -6.12 5.63 24.51
CA ALA A 87 -7.35 5.42 23.76
C ALA A 87 -8.06 6.76 23.52
N TYR A 88 -8.77 6.87 22.40
CA TYR A 88 -9.55 8.06 22.02
C TYR A 88 -11.05 7.92 22.28
N GLY A 89 -11.42 6.98 23.15
CA GLY A 89 -12.81 6.65 23.47
C GLY A 89 -13.21 5.25 22.97
N LYS A 90 -14.50 4.94 23.13
CA LYS A 90 -15.09 3.69 22.68
C LYS A 90 -16.43 3.94 22.01
N HIS A 91 -16.69 3.20 20.95
CA HIS A 91 -18.00 3.11 20.30
C HIS A 91 -18.41 1.64 20.27
N GLU A 92 -19.57 1.31 20.86
CA GLU A 92 -20.03 -0.08 21.02
C GLU A 92 -18.98 -1.04 21.62
N GLY A 93 -18.19 -0.54 22.58
CA GLY A 93 -17.15 -1.31 23.25
C GLY A 93 -15.84 -1.46 22.47
N ARG A 94 -15.77 -0.97 21.22
CA ARG A 94 -14.56 -0.98 20.39
C ARG A 94 -13.79 0.34 20.53
N PRO A 95 -12.45 0.31 20.53
CA PRO A 95 -11.65 1.53 20.48
C PRO A 95 -12.07 2.41 19.30
N SER A 96 -12.21 3.72 19.54
CA SER A 96 -12.52 4.71 18.51
C SER A 96 -11.24 5.39 18.03
N ALA A 97 -11.26 5.83 16.77
CA ALA A 97 -10.25 6.71 16.21
C ALA A 97 -10.37 8.12 16.82
N PRO A 98 -9.28 8.91 16.86
CA PRO A 98 -9.33 10.31 17.25
C PRO A 98 -10.22 11.13 16.31
N ALA A 99 -10.73 12.25 16.81
CA ALA A 99 -11.28 13.31 15.95
C ALA A 99 -10.17 13.93 15.09
N ALA A 100 -10.53 14.53 13.95
CA ALA A 100 -9.57 15.03 12.97
C ALA A 100 -8.66 16.15 13.53
N ASP A 101 -9.19 17.02 14.39
CA ASP A 101 -8.44 18.08 15.07
C ASP A 101 -7.44 17.51 16.08
N VAL A 102 -7.85 16.50 16.85
CA VAL A 102 -6.97 15.76 17.78
C VAL A 102 -5.87 15.02 17.01
N PHE A 103 -6.20 14.41 15.87
CA PHE A 103 -5.20 13.79 15.00
C PHE A 103 -4.17 14.82 14.52
N ASP A 104 -4.64 15.96 13.98
CA ASP A 104 -3.77 17.02 13.46
C ASP A 104 -2.86 17.59 14.55
N GLU A 105 -3.36 17.77 15.78
CA GLU A 105 -2.55 18.21 16.91
C GLU A 105 -1.43 17.22 17.24
N LEU A 106 -1.74 15.93 17.29
CA LEU A 106 -0.85 14.91 17.84
C LEU A 106 0.12 14.30 16.82
N ALA A 107 -0.23 14.29 15.53
CA ALA A 107 0.55 13.63 14.48
C ALA A 107 1.87 14.36 14.15
N ALA A 108 2.92 13.60 13.84
CA ALA A 108 4.08 14.12 13.14
C ALA A 108 3.72 14.44 11.69
N VAL A 109 4.30 15.50 11.12
CA VAL A 109 4.06 15.90 9.73
C VAL A 109 5.35 15.85 8.94
N TYR A 110 5.32 15.13 7.82
CA TYR A 110 6.42 15.01 6.89
C TYR A 110 6.01 15.53 5.51
N ARG A 111 6.86 16.33 4.88
CA ARG A 111 6.76 16.63 3.45
C ARG A 111 7.51 15.55 2.67
N LEU A 112 6.86 15.03 1.65
CA LEU A 112 7.42 14.04 0.74
C LEU A 112 7.75 14.71 -0.59
N ARG A 113 9.04 14.74 -0.97
CA ARG A 113 9.47 15.19 -2.30
C ARG A 113 9.61 13.97 -3.19
N LEU A 114 8.57 13.73 -4.00
CA LEU A 114 8.50 12.57 -4.88
C LEU A 114 9.42 12.74 -6.11
N PRO A 115 10.10 11.67 -6.55
CA PRO A 115 10.89 11.68 -7.79
C PRO A 115 10.00 11.89 -9.03
N GLY A 116 10.59 12.29 -10.15
CA GLY A 116 9.85 12.55 -11.40
C GLY A 116 9.02 11.35 -11.89
N ILE A 117 9.49 10.13 -11.63
CA ILE A 117 8.80 8.89 -12.03
C ILE A 117 7.44 8.70 -11.32
N ALA A 118 7.23 9.39 -10.20
CA ALA A 118 5.98 9.39 -9.45
C ALA A 118 4.80 9.99 -10.22
N ALA A 119 5.08 10.80 -11.25
CA ALA A 119 4.07 11.51 -12.02
C ALA A 119 3.77 10.86 -13.39
N ASP A 120 4.36 9.70 -13.69
CA ASP A 120 4.12 8.99 -14.94
C ASP A 120 3.02 7.94 -14.77
N PRO A 121 1.76 8.23 -15.15
CA PRO A 121 0.65 7.30 -14.96
C PRO A 121 0.80 6.02 -15.80
N SER A 122 1.62 6.01 -16.87
CA SER A 122 1.85 4.81 -17.67
C SER A 122 2.63 3.73 -16.89
N ARG A 123 3.27 4.13 -15.79
CA ARG A 123 4.04 3.25 -14.91
C ARG A 123 3.30 2.87 -13.63
N ASP A 124 2.05 3.29 -13.51
CA ASP A 124 1.19 2.99 -12.37
C ASP A 124 1.90 3.14 -11.00
N PRO A 125 2.42 4.35 -10.70
CA PRO A 125 3.39 4.57 -9.63
C PRO A 125 2.75 4.37 -8.25
N LEU A 126 3.40 3.56 -7.42
CA LEU A 126 3.01 3.29 -6.04
C LEU A 126 3.96 3.99 -5.07
N LEU A 127 3.41 4.74 -4.12
CA LEU A 127 4.16 5.19 -2.94
C LEU A 127 4.15 4.06 -1.90
N ARG A 128 5.32 3.53 -1.57
CA ARG A 128 5.52 2.54 -0.51
C ARG A 128 6.07 3.21 0.74
N ILE A 129 5.37 3.06 1.85
CA ILE A 129 5.73 3.62 3.15
C ILE A 129 5.87 2.46 4.15
N THR A 130 7.07 2.24 4.67
CA THR A 130 7.31 1.37 5.83
C THR A 130 7.36 2.23 7.06
N TRP A 131 6.47 1.98 8.00
CA TRP A 131 6.24 2.87 9.13
C TRP A 131 5.73 2.09 10.34
N ALA A 132 5.71 2.77 11.48
CA ALA A 132 4.99 2.34 12.66
C ALA A 132 4.35 3.53 13.36
N GLY A 133 3.17 3.30 13.91
CA GLY A 133 2.32 4.32 14.54
C GLY A 133 0.95 3.72 14.77
N ASP A 134 -0.04 4.57 15.06
CA ASP A 134 -1.44 4.16 15.14
C ASP A 134 -2.12 4.39 13.79
N ILE A 135 -2.05 5.63 13.30
CA ILE A 135 -2.72 6.09 12.09
C ILE A 135 -1.74 6.84 11.21
N GLY A 136 -1.74 6.51 9.92
CA GLY A 136 -1.10 7.30 8.87
C GLY A 136 -2.17 7.94 7.99
N GLU A 137 -2.01 9.21 7.66
CA GLU A 137 -2.87 9.92 6.71
C GLU A 137 -1.99 10.58 5.64
N LEU A 138 -2.28 10.30 4.38
CA LEU A 138 -1.62 10.93 3.24
C LEU A 138 -2.49 12.07 2.74
N ARG A 139 -1.88 13.25 2.55
CA ARG A 139 -2.54 14.42 1.97
C ARG A 139 -1.86 14.85 0.69
N VAL A 140 -2.67 15.28 -0.28
CA VAL A 140 -2.23 15.96 -1.50
C VAL A 140 -2.84 17.36 -1.49
N ASP A 141 -2.00 18.39 -1.60
CA ASP A 141 -2.38 19.81 -1.51
C ASP A 141 -3.23 20.13 -0.27
N GLY A 142 -2.88 19.50 0.86
CA GLY A 142 -3.54 19.67 2.15
C GLY A 142 -4.85 18.88 2.32
N ARG A 143 -5.32 18.16 1.30
CA ARG A 143 -6.53 17.31 1.40
C ARG A 143 -6.15 15.87 1.68
N ALA A 144 -6.78 15.26 2.68
CA ALA A 144 -6.68 13.81 2.93
C ALA A 144 -7.16 13.03 1.69
N VAL A 145 -6.30 12.13 1.19
CA VAL A 145 -6.59 11.27 0.04
C VAL A 145 -6.76 9.82 0.44
N THR A 146 -6.06 9.37 1.47
CA THR A 146 -6.20 8.04 2.07
C THR A 146 -5.60 8.03 3.47
N ASP A 147 -6.12 7.15 4.33
CA ASP A 147 -5.59 6.85 5.65
C ASP A 147 -5.31 5.34 5.79
N ARG A 148 -4.56 4.99 6.83
CA ARG A 148 -4.32 3.61 7.21
C ARG A 148 -4.05 3.47 8.70
N TYR A 149 -4.69 2.47 9.33
CA TYR A 149 -4.33 1.99 10.66
C TYR A 149 -3.17 1.00 10.57
N TRP A 150 -2.21 1.12 11.49
CA TRP A 150 -1.02 0.31 11.47
C TRP A 150 -1.29 -1.13 11.90
N ASP A 151 -0.89 -2.07 11.04
CA ASP A 151 -0.97 -3.51 11.26
C ASP A 151 0.42 -4.18 11.19
N GLY A 152 1.50 -3.39 11.15
CA GLY A 152 2.87 -3.88 10.96
C GLY A 152 3.32 -3.96 9.50
N SER A 153 2.41 -3.88 8.53
CA SER A 153 2.77 -3.97 7.12
C SER A 153 3.03 -2.61 6.48
N ALA A 154 3.79 -2.62 5.36
CA ALA A 154 4.02 -1.42 4.57
C ALA A 154 2.73 -0.93 3.90
N TRP A 155 2.55 0.39 3.82
CA TRP A 155 1.45 1.04 3.13
C TRP A 155 1.80 1.34 1.68
N LEU A 156 0.98 0.81 0.77
CA LEU A 156 1.05 1.08 -0.66
C LEU A 156 -0.10 2.00 -1.05
N VAL A 157 0.23 3.11 -1.71
CA VAL A 157 -0.74 4.06 -2.24
C VAL A 157 -0.49 4.24 -3.73
N ASN A 158 -1.49 4.02 -4.57
CA ASN A 158 -1.41 4.38 -5.97
C ASN A 158 -1.46 5.91 -6.10
N LEU A 159 -0.38 6.51 -6.61
CA LEU A 159 -0.25 7.96 -6.69
C LEU A 159 -1.21 8.57 -7.73
N THR A 160 -1.52 7.83 -8.79
CA THR A 160 -2.52 8.25 -9.79
C THR A 160 -3.91 8.32 -9.16
N ASP A 161 -4.32 7.27 -8.45
CA ASP A 161 -5.64 7.21 -7.79
C ASP A 161 -5.75 8.20 -6.63
N ALA A 162 -4.64 8.45 -5.94
CA ALA A 162 -4.53 9.50 -4.93
C ALA A 162 -4.61 10.92 -5.51
N GLY A 163 -4.63 11.07 -6.84
CA GLY A 163 -4.76 12.36 -7.52
C GLY A 163 -3.47 13.19 -7.53
N TYR A 164 -2.31 12.57 -7.28
CA TYR A 164 -1.02 13.26 -7.37
C TYR A 164 -0.76 13.76 -8.80
N ARG A 165 -0.17 14.95 -8.90
CA ARG A 165 0.24 15.59 -10.16
C ARG A 165 1.59 16.26 -9.98
N PRO A 166 2.39 16.46 -11.05
CA PRO A 166 3.63 17.22 -10.95
C PRO A 166 3.43 18.56 -10.24
N GLY A 167 4.24 18.83 -9.22
CA GLY A 167 4.19 20.07 -8.44
C GLY A 167 3.20 20.08 -7.27
N ALA A 168 2.34 19.06 -7.12
CA ALA A 168 1.47 18.94 -5.96
C ALA A 168 2.28 18.73 -4.67
N GLN A 169 1.82 19.31 -3.57
CA GLN A 169 2.42 19.10 -2.26
C GLN A 169 1.90 17.79 -1.67
N VAL A 170 2.80 16.86 -1.36
CA VAL A 170 2.46 15.62 -0.67
C VAL A 170 2.95 15.68 0.77
N THR A 171 2.04 15.47 1.73
CA THR A 171 2.39 15.37 3.15
C THR A 171 1.88 14.08 3.76
N LEU A 172 2.71 13.46 4.58
CA LEU A 172 2.37 12.29 5.38
C LEU A 172 2.24 12.72 6.84
N HIS A 173 1.10 12.41 7.44
CA HIS A 173 0.79 12.67 8.85
C HIS A 173 0.77 11.34 9.57
N LEU A 174 1.60 11.17 10.60
CA LEU A 174 1.70 9.91 11.35
C LEU A 174 1.43 10.16 12.83
N LEU A 175 0.37 9.52 13.34
CA LEU A 175 0.03 9.50 14.75
C LEU A 175 0.79 8.37 15.46
N PRO A 176 1.51 8.64 16.58
CA PRO A 176 2.10 7.59 17.39
C PRO A 176 1.07 6.60 17.95
N LEU A 177 1.50 5.36 18.18
CA LEU A 177 0.74 4.36 18.94
C LEU A 177 1.24 4.30 20.38
N ALA A 178 0.39 4.60 21.35
CA ALA A 178 0.74 4.48 22.77
C ALA A 178 1.15 3.03 23.12
N ALA A 179 2.20 2.85 23.91
CA ALA A 179 2.70 1.53 24.32
C ALA A 179 1.64 0.69 25.07
N GLY A 180 0.75 1.37 25.81
CA GLY A 180 -0.37 0.76 26.53
C GLY A 180 -1.63 0.52 25.69
N SER A 181 -1.60 0.76 24.37
CA SER A 181 -2.79 0.68 23.53
C SER A 181 -3.42 -0.72 23.56
N PRO A 182 -4.77 -0.81 23.72
CA PRO A 182 -5.48 -2.08 23.70
C PRO A 182 -5.72 -2.60 22.27
N VAL A 183 -5.31 -1.86 21.23
CA VAL A 183 -5.50 -2.25 19.82
C VAL A 183 -4.86 -3.61 19.57
N SER A 184 -5.58 -4.47 18.83
CA SER A 184 -5.05 -5.75 18.39
C SER A 184 -4.21 -5.53 17.13
N VAL A 185 -2.96 -6.00 17.16
CA VAL A 185 -2.01 -5.97 16.05
C VAL A 185 -1.33 -7.34 15.98
N PRO A 186 -0.82 -7.75 14.81
CA PRO A 186 -0.04 -8.99 14.67
C PRO A 186 1.15 -9.06 15.65
N ASP A 187 1.61 -10.28 15.95
CA ASP A 187 2.62 -10.52 17.00
C ASP A 187 3.95 -9.79 16.78
N GLU A 188 4.40 -9.69 15.53
CA GLU A 188 5.62 -8.93 15.19
C GLU A 188 5.45 -7.43 15.46
N ALA A 189 4.31 -6.85 15.05
CA ALA A 189 3.97 -5.46 15.33
C ALA A 189 3.81 -5.22 16.85
N ARG A 190 3.22 -6.18 17.57
CA ARG A 190 3.11 -6.15 19.03
C ARG A 190 4.48 -6.13 19.70
N THR A 191 5.41 -6.93 19.19
CA THR A 191 6.77 -7.01 19.71
C THR A 191 7.49 -5.66 19.52
N ARG A 192 7.33 -5.04 18.34
CA ARG A 192 7.85 -3.69 18.06
C ARG A 192 7.24 -2.61 18.96
N LEU A 193 5.94 -2.69 19.27
CA LEU A 193 5.30 -1.75 20.21
C LEU A 193 5.89 -1.87 21.62
N ARG A 194 6.10 -3.12 22.08
CA ARG A 194 6.65 -3.42 23.41
C ARG A 194 8.12 -3.07 23.58
N SER A 195 8.85 -2.78 22.49
CA SER A 195 10.23 -2.29 22.58
C SER A 195 10.32 -0.79 22.86
N THR A 196 9.19 -0.12 23.11
CA THR A 196 9.10 1.30 23.46
C THR A 196 8.41 1.46 24.81
N ASP A 197 8.86 2.40 25.64
CA ASP A 197 8.28 2.61 26.97
C ASP A 197 7.04 3.51 26.94
N THR A 198 6.94 4.43 25.98
CA THR A 198 5.91 5.47 25.94
C THR A 198 4.96 5.31 24.75
N GLN A 199 5.50 5.48 23.55
CA GLN A 199 4.75 5.42 22.30
C GLN A 199 5.68 5.02 21.15
N LEU A 200 5.12 4.30 20.19
CA LEU A 200 5.80 3.91 18.97
C LEU A 200 5.44 4.89 17.84
N LEU A 201 6.46 5.52 17.28
CA LEU A 201 6.40 6.23 16.01
C LEU A 201 7.70 5.96 15.25
N ALA A 202 7.60 5.50 14.01
CA ALA A 202 8.74 5.33 13.14
C ALA A 202 8.35 5.53 11.67
N LEU A 203 9.26 6.11 10.90
CA LEU A 203 9.19 6.19 9.44
C LEU A 203 10.47 5.57 8.90
N ASP A 204 10.41 4.30 8.54
CA ASP A 204 11.58 3.49 8.23
C ASP A 204 12.05 3.72 6.79
N THR A 205 11.12 3.60 5.81
CA THR A 205 11.43 3.81 4.39
C THR A 205 10.26 4.47 3.67
N VAL A 206 10.55 5.37 2.74
CA VAL A 206 9.57 5.93 1.80
C VAL A 206 10.17 5.88 0.40
N GLU A 207 9.47 5.22 -0.51
CA GLU A 207 9.96 4.96 -1.86
C GLU A 207 8.80 5.03 -2.87
N VAL A 208 9.11 5.39 -4.11
CA VAL A 208 8.18 5.25 -5.23
C VAL A 208 8.57 4.02 -6.04
N ILE A 209 7.62 3.14 -6.27
CA ILE A 209 7.74 1.98 -7.15
C ILE A 209 6.99 2.27 -8.43
N ALA A 210 7.73 2.45 -9.52
CA ALA A 210 7.19 2.55 -10.87
C ALA A 210 7.12 1.15 -11.47
N ARG A 211 5.90 0.65 -11.70
CA ARG A 211 5.64 -0.70 -12.18
C ARG A 211 5.90 -0.83 -13.68
N SER A 212 6.08 -2.07 -14.14
CA SER A 212 5.87 -2.44 -15.54
C SER A 212 4.38 -2.67 -15.73
N VAL A 213 3.81 -2.09 -16.78
CA VAL A 213 2.41 -2.31 -17.17
C VAL A 213 2.38 -2.94 -18.56
N ALA A 214 1.68 -4.06 -18.69
CA ALA A 214 1.60 -4.79 -19.94
C ALA A 214 0.20 -5.38 -20.12
N THR A 215 -0.35 -5.30 -21.33
CA THR A 215 -1.66 -5.89 -21.65
C THR A 215 -1.47 -7.10 -22.55
N ILE A 216 -1.97 -8.24 -22.10
CA ILE A 216 -2.01 -9.51 -22.83
C ILE A 216 -3.46 -9.88 -23.19
N PRO A 217 -3.67 -10.70 -24.24
CA PRO A 217 -4.97 -11.28 -24.54
C PRO A 217 -5.54 -12.13 -23.40
#